data_AF-A0A356K9S2-F1
#
_entry.id   AF-A0A356K9S2-F1
#
_cell.length_a   1.000
_cell.length_b   1.000
_cell.length_c   1.000
_cell.angle_alpha   90.00
_cell.angle_beta   90.00
_cell.angle_gamma   90.00
#
_symmetry.space_group_name_H-M   'P 1'
#
loop_
_entity.id
_entity.type
_entity.pdbx_description
1 polymer ?
#
loop_
_entity_poly.entity_id
_entity_poly.type
_entity_poly.pdbx_seq_one_letter_code
_entity_poly.pdbx_strand_id
1 'polypeptide(L)' 'MESSTESFYWYDLETTGIDTQRDRIVQFAGLRTDLNLNPIEEPFVTYVRLAPEILPSIEASLITGITPARTE' A
#
# COMPACT_ATOMS: atom_id res chain seq x y z
N MET A 1 -11.30 29.28 -0.64
CA MET A 1 -11.23 27.94 -1.24
C MET A 1 -9.90 27.88 -1.95
N GLU A 2 -8.92 27.17 -1.40
CA GLU A 2 -7.62 27.00 -2.04
C GLU A 2 -7.80 26.36 -3.41
N SER A 3 -7.22 27.01 -4.42
CA SER A 3 -7.02 26.45 -5.75
C SER A 3 -6.40 25.07 -5.58
N SER A 4 -7.03 24.03 -6.10
CA SER A 4 -6.46 22.69 -6.18
C SER A 4 -5.14 22.76 -6.96
N THR A 5 -4.03 22.88 -6.26
CA THR A 5 -2.69 22.87 -6.85
C THR A 5 -2.50 21.50 -7.49
N GLU A 6 -2.24 21.47 -8.79
CA GLU A 6 -1.99 20.24 -9.53
C GLU A 6 -0.85 19.46 -8.86
N SER A 7 -1.07 18.17 -8.63
CA SER A 7 -0.12 17.30 -7.91
C SER A 7 -0.21 15.87 -8.44
N PHE A 8 0.86 15.10 -8.23
CA PHE A 8 0.87 13.66 -8.42
C PHE A 8 0.71 12.96 -7.07
N TYR A 9 -0.01 11.84 -7.06
CA TYR A 9 -0.01 10.93 -5.92
C TYR A 9 0.58 9.59 -6.37
N TRP A 10 1.78 9.31 -5.88
CA TRP A 10 2.48 8.06 -6.12
C TRP A 10 2.03 7.06 -5.07
N TYR A 11 1.84 5.81 -5.46
CA TYR A 11 1.52 4.75 -4.53
C TYR A 11 2.06 3.41 -4.99
N ASP A 12 2.21 2.50 -4.04
CA ASP A 12 2.51 1.10 -4.28
C ASP A 12 1.75 0.21 -3.30
N LEU A 13 1.55 -1.05 -3.68
CA LEU A 13 0.76 -2.02 -2.93
C LEU A 13 1.57 -3.30 -2.68
N GLU A 14 1.61 -3.71 -1.42
CA GLU A 14 2.00 -5.07 -1.07
C GLU A 14 0.75 -5.91 -0.85
N THR A 15 0.73 -7.13 -1.38
CA THR A 15 -0.48 -7.95 -1.44
C THR A 15 -0.25 -9.37 -0.96
N THR A 16 -1.33 -10.10 -0.69
CA THR A 16 -1.29 -11.51 -0.29
C THR A 16 -0.91 -12.47 -1.42
N GLY A 17 -0.82 -11.99 -2.67
CA GLY A 17 -0.58 -12.77 -3.87
C GLY A 17 -0.78 -11.94 -5.14
N ILE A 18 -0.67 -12.57 -6.30
CA ILE A 18 -0.66 -11.86 -7.61
C ILE A 18 -2.02 -11.79 -8.30
N ASP A 19 -3.06 -12.45 -7.77
CA ASP A 19 -4.40 -12.43 -8.36
C ASP A 19 -5.16 -11.20 -7.87
N THR A 20 -5.20 -10.16 -8.70
CA THR A 20 -5.83 -8.87 -8.39
C THR A 20 -7.32 -8.96 -8.04
N GLN A 21 -8.03 -10.03 -8.41
CA GLN A 21 -9.44 -10.21 -8.04
C GLN A 21 -9.61 -10.89 -6.68
N ARG A 22 -8.70 -11.79 -6.31
CA ARG A 22 -8.86 -12.70 -5.16
C ARG A 22 -7.96 -12.34 -3.98
N ASP A 23 -6.76 -11.88 -4.26
CA ASP A 23 -5.80 -11.48 -3.25
C ASP A 23 -6.18 -10.12 -2.62
N ARG A 24 -5.60 -9.84 -1.46
CA ARG A 24 -5.89 -8.67 -0.64
C ARG A 24 -4.63 -7.84 -0.45
N ILE A 25 -4.82 -6.54 -0.28
CA ILE A 25 -3.74 -5.63 0.08
C ILE A 25 -3.37 -5.88 1.55
N VAL A 26 -2.07 -5.95 1.85
CA VAL A 26 -1.53 -6.04 3.21
C VAL A 26 -0.83 -4.76 3.65
N GLN A 27 -0.35 -3.96 2.71
CA GLN A 27 0.22 -2.64 2.97
C GLN A 27 -0.10 -1.69 1.81
N PHE A 28 -0.35 -0.44 2.13
CA PHE A 28 -0.37 0.68 1.20
C PHE A 28 0.74 1.66 1.58
N ALA A 29 1.51 2.11 0.61
CA ALA A 29 2.45 3.22 0.75
C ALA A 29 2.16 4.27 -0.32
N GLY A 30 2.18 5.54 0.05
CA GLY A 30 1.91 6.64 -0.87
C GLY A 30 2.61 7.94 -0.49
N LEU A 31 2.85 8.78 -1.50
CA LEU A 31 3.48 10.08 -1.36
C LEU A 31 2.94 11.06 -2.41
N ARG A 32 2.57 12.26 -1.96
CA ARG A 32 2.17 13.35 -2.86
C ARG A 32 3.34 14.24 -3.21
N THR A 33 3.46 14.58 -4.48
CA THR A 33 4.44 15.55 -4.97
C THR A 33 3.79 16.67 -5.76
N ASP A 34 4.46 17.81 -5.85
CA ASP A 34 4.14 18.83 -6.84
C ASP A 34 4.52 18.36 -8.26
N LEU A 35 4.28 19.20 -9.26
CA LEU A 35 4.62 18.89 -10.66
C LEU A 35 6.13 18.86 -10.96
N ASN A 36 6.96 19.38 -10.04
CA ASN A 36 8.42 19.30 -10.12
C ASN A 36 8.97 18.09 -9.33
N LEU A 37 8.09 17.21 -8.85
CA LEU A 37 8.40 16.00 -8.08
C LEU A 37 8.97 16.28 -6.68
N ASN A 38 8.72 17.46 -6.11
CA ASN A 38 9.03 17.74 -4.71
C ASN A 38 7.92 17.21 -3.80
N PRO A 39 8.23 16.49 -2.70
CA PRO A 39 7.22 16.07 -1.72
C PRO A 39 6.44 17.25 -1.14
N ILE A 40 5.11 17.11 -1.07
CA ILE A 40 4.19 18.11 -0.47
C ILE A 40 3.85 17.75 0.98
N GLU A 41 3.84 16.47 1.30
CA GLU A 41 3.45 15.93 2.61
C GLU A 41 4.34 14.74 3.00
N GLU A 42 4.25 14.33 4.27
CA GLU A 42 4.93 13.12 4.74
C GLU A 42 4.36 11.87 4.05
N PRO A 43 5.17 10.84 3.80
CA PRO A 43 4.69 9.58 3.24
C PRO A 43 3.58 8.96 4.09
N PHE A 44 2.53 8.48 3.45
CA PHE A 44 1.47 7.73 4.09
C PHE A 44 1.73 6.23 3.92
N VAL A 45 2.07 5.56 5.02
CA VAL A 45 2.28 4.10 5.04
C VAL A 45 1.34 3.48 6.06
N THR A 46 0.57 2.49 5.64
CA THR A 46 -0.37 1.79 6.52
C THR A 46 -0.43 0.30 6.18
N TYR A 47 -0.73 -0.50 7.21
CA TYR A 47 -0.94 -1.94 7.08
C TYR A 47 -2.43 -2.25 7.20
N VAL A 48 -2.90 -3.20 6.41
CA VAL A 48 -4.30 -3.59 6.36
C VAL A 48 -4.48 -4.88 7.13
N ARG A 49 -5.32 -4.84 8.18
CA ARG A 49 -5.69 -6.04 8.92
C ARG A 49 -6.45 -7.01 8.03
N LEU A 50 -5.89 -8.20 7.86
CA LEU A 50 -6.52 -9.27 7.11
C LEU A 50 -7.67 -9.89 7.90
N ALA A 51 -8.72 -10.27 7.18
CA ALA A 51 -9.78 -11.07 7.77
C ALA A 51 -9.24 -12.48 8.09
N PRO A 52 -9.71 -13.14 9.17
CA PRO A 52 -9.16 -14.43 9.62
C PRO A 52 -9.20 -15.56 8.59
N GLU A 53 -10.11 -15.49 7.62
CA GLU A 53 -10.28 -16.46 6.54
C GLU A 53 -9.30 -16.26 5.36
N ILE A 54 -8.54 -15.17 5.34
CA ILE A 54 -7.57 -14.88 4.28
C ILE A 54 -6.24 -15.55 4.61
N LEU A 55 -5.83 -16.50 3.76
CA LEU A 55 -4.53 -17.15 3.84
C LEU A 55 -3.61 -16.57 2.74
N PRO A 56 -2.57 -15.80 3.07
CA PRO A 56 -1.67 -15.27 2.06
C PRO A 56 -0.81 -16.36 1.42
N SER A 57 -0.41 -16.11 0.17
CA SER A 57 0.60 -16.90 -0.51
C SER A 57 1.90 -16.86 0.29
N ILE A 58 2.51 -18.04 0.48
CA ILE A 58 3.81 -18.16 1.13
C ILE A 58 4.86 -17.35 0.38
N GLU A 59 4.83 -17.41 -0.97
CA GLU A 59 5.77 -16.67 -1.81
C GLU A 59 5.61 -15.16 -1.64
N ALA A 60 4.37 -14.66 -1.62
CA ALA A 60 4.11 -13.24 -1.39
C ALA A 60 4.59 -12.79 -0.01
N SER A 61 4.31 -13.55 1.05
CA SER A 61 4.81 -13.24 2.39
C SER A 61 6.34 -13.23 2.49
N LEU A 62 7.02 -14.09 1.72
CA LEU A 62 8.49 -14.11 1.67
C LEU A 62 9.07 -12.92 0.89
N ILE A 63 8.46 -12.55 -0.24
CA ILE A 63 8.89 -11.42 -1.06
C ILE A 63 8.67 -10.09 -0.34
N THR A 64 7.45 -9.89 0.20
CA THR A 64 7.06 -8.65 0.87
C THR A 64 7.64 -8.52 2.28
N GLY A 65 8.02 -9.64 2.92
CA GLY A 65 8.41 -9.67 4.32
C GLY A 65 7.27 -9.34 5.30
N ILE A 66 6.01 -9.39 4.83
CA ILE A 66 4.81 -9.16 5.64
C ILE A 66 4.16 -10.50 5.95
N THR A 67 4.21 -10.87 7.23
CA THR A 67 3.54 -12.06 7.74
C THR A 67 2.10 -11.73 8.18
N PRO A 68 1.19 -12.71 8.24
CA PRO A 68 -0.16 -12.48 8.77
C PRO A 68 -0.18 -11.75 10.13
N ALA A 69 0.73 -12.11 11.04
CA ALA A 69 0.83 -11.51 12.37
C ALA A 69 1.25 -10.03 12.36
N ARG A 70 1.90 -9.54 11.29
CA ARG A 70 2.24 -8.11 11.14
C ARG A 70 1.07 -7.25 10.70
N THR A 71 -0.02 -7.87 10.26
CA THR A 71 -1.23 -7.15 9.83
C THR A 71 -2.22 -6.94 10.97
N GLU A 72 -1.95 -7.40 12.19
CA GLU A 72 -2.84 -7.20 13.35
C GLU A 72 -2.87 -5.76 13.87
#